data_AF-U7R0X5-F1
#
_entry.id   AF-U7R0X5-F1
#
_cell.length_a   1.000
_cell.length_b   1.000
_cell.length_c   1.000
_cell.angle_alpha   90.00
_cell.angle_beta   90.00
_cell.angle_gamma   90.00
#
_symmetry.space_group_name_H-M   'P 1'
#
loop_
_entity.id
_entity.type
_entity.pdbx_description
1 polymer ?
#
loop_
_entity_poly.entity_id
_entity_poly.type
_entity_poly.pdbx_seq_one_letter_code
_entity_poly.pdbx_strand_id
1 'polypeptide(L)'
;MESDLLETAEQRDIRSFVAELTDKGRVVAGFPCVTIISTQAEKLVAMLRRTAAFMRNIDRKDDESLVRHLHDNYCIVNAQRTNTHQLARFVQQAIKQDIQRYGRQYPQFQISPVDEIRAGLEELGNNPIYQQRYQKFVIPMVFENSRVPWAEAYDCFRQTALSILDVLH
;
A
#
# COMPACT_ATOMS: atom_id res chain seq x y z
N MET A 1 -17.03 1.37 10.54
CA MET A 1 -16.30 2.54 11.05
C MET A 1 -15.26 2.89 10.01
N GLU A 2 -15.26 4.14 9.55
CA GLU A 2 -14.22 4.64 8.64
C GLU A 2 -12.91 4.83 9.42
N SER A 3 -11.77 4.79 8.73
CA SER A 3 -10.46 4.97 9.38
C SER A 3 -10.25 6.45 9.68
N ASP A 4 -9.69 6.76 10.85
CA ASP A 4 -9.23 8.11 11.14
C ASP A 4 -8.03 8.44 10.24
N LEU A 5 -7.93 9.70 9.81
CA LEU A 5 -6.78 10.15 9.04
C LEU A 5 -5.49 10.06 9.88
N LEU A 6 -4.41 9.53 9.28
CA LEU A 6 -3.10 9.45 9.94
C LEU A 6 -2.45 10.83 10.14
N GLU A 7 -2.83 11.78 9.30
CA GLU A 7 -2.47 13.20 9.42
C GLU A 7 -3.52 14.09 8.75
N THR A 8 -3.42 15.40 8.96
CA THR A 8 -4.32 16.37 8.32
C THR A 8 -4.23 16.29 6.80
N ALA A 9 -5.39 16.35 6.13
CA ALA A 9 -5.45 16.38 4.68
C ALA A 9 -4.63 17.55 4.10
N GLU A 10 -3.91 17.28 3.02
CA GLU A 10 -3.24 18.30 2.23
C GLU A 10 -4.17 18.84 1.14
N GLN A 11 -4.00 20.10 0.78
CA GLN A 11 -4.82 20.74 -0.24
C GLN A 11 -4.15 20.56 -1.61
N ARG A 12 -4.83 19.88 -2.54
CA ARG A 12 -4.33 19.61 -3.88
C ARG A 12 -5.31 20.09 -4.93
N ASP A 13 -4.79 20.63 -6.02
CA ASP A 13 -5.61 21.00 -7.17
C ASP A 13 -5.91 19.76 -8.02
N ILE A 14 -7.18 19.60 -8.42
CA ILE A 14 -7.61 18.52 -9.31
C ILE A 14 -7.99 19.11 -10.67
N ARG A 15 -7.45 18.53 -11.74
CA ARG A 15 -7.82 18.83 -13.13
C ARG A 15 -7.98 17.54 -13.93
N SER A 16 -8.81 17.58 -14.97
CA SER A 16 -8.93 16.45 -15.88
C SER A 16 -7.70 16.34 -16.79
N PHE A 17 -7.40 15.14 -17.29
CA PHE A 17 -6.34 14.95 -18.29
C PHE A 17 -6.55 15.81 -19.54
N VAL A 18 -7.81 16.02 -19.96
CA VAL A 18 -8.12 16.91 -21.09
C VAL A 18 -7.72 18.35 -20.77
N ALA A 19 -8.02 18.83 -19.56
CA ALA A 19 -7.66 20.19 -19.15
C ALA A 19 -6.15 20.37 -19.02
N GLU A 20 -5.44 19.35 -18.55
CA GLU A 20 -3.98 19.35 -18.49
C GLU A 20 -3.32 19.37 -19.88
N LEU A 21 -3.80 18.54 -20.81
CA LEU A 21 -3.23 18.44 -22.16
C LEU A 21 -3.56 19.63 -23.06
N THR A 22 -4.72 20.25 -22.87
CA THR A 22 -5.21 21.34 -23.73
C THR A 22 -4.99 22.72 -23.15
N ASP A 23 -4.54 22.80 -21.88
CA ASP A 23 -4.53 24.01 -21.06
C ASP A 23 -5.88 24.75 -21.02
N LYS A 24 -6.98 23.99 -21.24
CA LYS A 24 -8.36 24.49 -21.31
C LYS A 24 -9.25 23.69 -20.37
N GLY A 25 -9.85 24.36 -19.40
CA GLY A 25 -10.80 23.73 -18.49
C GLY A 25 -10.83 24.42 -17.14
N ARG A 26 -11.58 23.86 -16.20
CA ARG A 26 -11.65 24.34 -14.81
C ARG A 26 -10.81 23.45 -13.91
N VAL A 27 -10.04 24.07 -13.02
CA VAL A 27 -9.34 23.41 -11.93
C VAL A 27 -10.25 23.44 -10.70
N VAL A 28 -10.38 22.31 -10.01
CA VAL A 28 -10.94 22.27 -8.65
C VAL A 28 -9.79 22.55 -7.70
N ALA A 29 -9.72 23.79 -7.22
CA ALA A 29 -8.63 24.23 -6.36
C ALA A 29 -8.84 23.78 -4.91
N GLY A 30 -7.73 23.44 -4.23
CA GLY A 30 -7.75 23.13 -2.80
C GLY A 30 -8.70 22.01 -2.42
N PHE A 31 -8.64 20.88 -3.12
CA PHE A 31 -9.35 19.67 -2.73
C PHE A 31 -8.59 18.98 -1.59
N PRO A 32 -9.25 18.61 -0.49
CA PRO A 32 -8.59 17.91 0.61
C PRO A 32 -8.25 16.46 0.20
N CYS A 33 -6.96 16.14 0.19
CA CYS A 33 -6.43 14.83 -0.14
C CYS A 33 -5.66 14.23 1.04
N VAL A 34 -5.73 12.90 1.18
CA VAL A 34 -4.76 12.18 2.00
C VAL A 34 -3.36 12.38 1.43
N THR A 35 -2.36 12.46 2.30
CA THR A 35 -0.99 12.60 1.85
C THR A 35 -0.49 11.32 1.18
N ILE A 36 0.52 11.46 0.33
CA ILE A 36 1.16 10.32 -0.32
C ILE A 36 1.75 9.35 0.70
N ILE A 37 2.37 9.86 1.79
CA ILE A 37 3.01 9.02 2.80
C ILE A 37 1.99 8.29 3.69
N SER A 38 0.85 8.92 4.02
CA SER A 38 -0.27 8.25 4.68
C SER A 38 -0.79 7.11 3.81
N THR A 39 -1.01 7.39 2.51
CA THR A 39 -1.46 6.41 1.53
C THR A 39 -0.48 5.23 1.42
N GLN A 40 0.83 5.50 1.41
CA GLN A 40 1.86 4.46 1.37
C GLN A 40 1.79 3.55 2.60
N ALA A 41 1.63 4.13 3.80
CA ALA A 41 1.52 3.38 5.06
C ALA A 41 0.31 2.44 5.04
N GLU A 42 -0.87 2.96 4.68
CA GLU A 42 -2.10 2.17 4.63
C GLU A 42 -2.01 1.05 3.60
N LYS A 43 -1.48 1.33 2.40
CA LYS A 43 -1.31 0.32 1.34
C LYS A 43 -0.34 -0.78 1.76
N LEU A 44 0.76 -0.43 2.44
CA LEU A 44 1.73 -1.40 2.94
C LEU A 44 1.10 -2.33 3.98
N VAL A 45 0.42 -1.77 4.99
CA VAL A 45 -0.26 -2.56 6.02
C VAL A 45 -1.37 -3.42 5.42
N ALA A 46 -2.19 -2.85 4.53
CA ALA A 46 -3.27 -3.57 3.87
C ALA A 46 -2.76 -4.73 3.02
N MET A 47 -1.70 -4.54 2.24
CA MET A 47 -1.10 -5.60 1.43
C MET A 47 -0.61 -6.75 2.32
N LEU A 48 0.25 -6.44 3.30
CA LEU A 48 0.91 -7.46 4.11
C LEU A 48 -0.06 -8.18 5.05
N ARG A 49 -0.95 -7.45 5.72
CA ARG A 49 -1.97 -8.04 6.60
C ARG A 49 -2.91 -8.95 5.83
N ARG A 50 -3.38 -8.56 4.64
CA ARG A 50 -4.33 -9.37 3.87
C ARG A 50 -3.66 -10.61 3.27
N THR A 51 -2.41 -10.50 2.82
CA THR A 51 -1.59 -11.66 2.43
C THR A 51 -1.47 -12.66 3.58
N ALA A 52 -1.11 -12.18 4.78
CA ALA A 52 -0.99 -13.04 5.96
C ALA A 52 -2.35 -13.65 6.35
N ALA A 53 -3.43 -12.87 6.35
CA ALA A 53 -4.78 -13.36 6.65
C ALA A 53 -5.22 -14.47 5.67
N PHE A 54 -4.90 -14.32 4.39
CA PHE A 54 -5.18 -15.33 3.37
C PHE A 54 -4.37 -16.62 3.61
N MET A 55 -3.06 -16.50 3.85
CA MET A 55 -2.18 -17.63 4.22
C MET A 55 -2.70 -18.39 5.45
N ARG A 56 -3.28 -17.68 6.43
CA ARG A 56 -3.86 -18.24 7.65
C ARG A 56 -5.29 -18.77 7.50
N ASN A 57 -5.87 -18.72 6.29
CA ASN A 57 -7.28 -19.07 6.01
C ASN A 57 -8.29 -18.29 6.88
N ILE A 58 -7.95 -17.05 7.24
CA ILE A 58 -8.80 -16.16 8.05
C ILE A 58 -9.81 -15.43 7.17
N ASP A 59 -9.37 -14.91 6.02
CA ASP A 59 -10.24 -14.17 5.11
C ASP A 59 -10.88 -15.11 4.08
N ARG A 60 -12.20 -14.98 3.90
CA ARG A 60 -12.96 -15.79 2.93
C ARG A 60 -12.93 -15.21 1.53
N LYS A 61 -12.53 -13.93 1.38
CA LYS A 61 -12.52 -13.25 0.08
C LYS A 61 -11.16 -12.62 -0.19
N ASP A 62 -10.33 -13.40 -0.88
CA ASP A 62 -9.08 -12.92 -1.44
C ASP A 62 -9.35 -11.85 -2.53
N ASP A 63 -8.53 -10.81 -2.53
CA ASP A 63 -8.59 -9.71 -3.49
C ASP A 63 -7.34 -9.75 -4.35
N GLU A 64 -7.45 -10.45 -5.48
CA GLU A 64 -6.34 -10.65 -6.40
C GLU A 64 -5.76 -9.32 -6.93
N SER A 65 -6.53 -8.24 -6.90
CA SER A 65 -6.10 -6.92 -7.40
C SER A 65 -5.19 -6.17 -6.43
N LEU A 66 -5.08 -6.63 -5.17
CA LEU A 66 -4.32 -5.97 -4.12
C LEU A 66 -2.82 -5.83 -4.45
N VAL A 67 -2.29 -6.73 -5.28
CA VAL A 67 -0.91 -6.71 -5.81
C VAL A 67 -0.55 -5.39 -6.52
N ARG A 68 -1.53 -4.58 -6.92
CA ARG A 68 -1.30 -3.22 -7.44
C ARG A 68 -0.54 -2.32 -6.46
N HIS A 69 -0.61 -2.60 -5.17
CA HIS A 69 0.08 -1.82 -4.15
C HIS A 69 1.61 -1.90 -4.25
N LEU A 70 2.15 -2.95 -4.86
CA LEU A 70 3.59 -3.03 -5.15
C LEU A 70 3.99 -1.96 -6.19
N HIS A 71 3.19 -1.83 -7.25
CA HIS A 71 3.39 -0.80 -8.26
C HIS A 71 3.15 0.61 -7.70
N ASP A 72 2.10 0.78 -6.91
CA ASP A 72 1.83 2.06 -6.22
C ASP A 72 3.04 2.48 -5.37
N ASN A 73 3.60 1.55 -4.59
CA ASN A 73 4.80 1.82 -3.78
C ASN A 73 5.99 2.20 -4.63
N TYR A 74 6.25 1.45 -5.71
CA TYR A 74 7.33 1.76 -6.66
C TYR A 74 7.20 3.19 -7.21
N CYS A 75 6.01 3.59 -7.66
CA CYS A 75 5.76 4.95 -8.15
C CYS A 75 6.04 6.01 -7.08
N ILE A 76 5.63 5.77 -5.83
CA ILE A 76 5.85 6.70 -4.72
C ILE A 76 7.35 6.86 -4.44
N VAL A 77 8.08 5.75 -4.31
CA VAL A 77 9.52 5.75 -4.03
C VAL A 77 10.32 6.40 -5.15
N ASN A 78 9.92 6.20 -6.41
CA ASN A 78 10.60 6.80 -7.55
C ASN A 78 10.26 8.29 -7.75
N ALA A 79 9.07 8.73 -7.33
CA ALA A 79 8.66 10.13 -7.44
C ALA A 79 9.25 11.03 -6.34
N GLN A 80 9.50 10.48 -5.14
CA GLN A 80 10.00 11.25 -4.01
C GLN A 80 10.79 10.38 -3.03
N ARG A 81 11.74 11.00 -2.31
CA ARG A 81 12.48 10.30 -1.24
C ARG A 81 11.53 9.91 -0.11
N THR A 82 11.54 8.64 0.26
CA THR A 82 10.78 8.12 1.40
C THR A 82 11.35 8.65 2.72
N ASN A 83 10.52 9.31 3.53
CA ASN A 83 10.85 9.62 4.92
C ASN A 83 10.52 8.41 5.80
N THR A 84 11.50 7.53 6.00
CA THR A 84 11.30 6.25 6.71
C THR A 84 10.76 6.43 8.13
N HIS A 85 11.22 7.44 8.87
CA HIS A 85 10.73 7.67 10.24
C HIS A 85 9.26 8.07 10.28
N GLN A 86 8.83 8.98 9.38
CA GLN A 86 7.43 9.39 9.29
C GLN A 86 6.56 8.22 8.80
N LEU A 87 7.03 7.48 7.80
CA LEU A 87 6.34 6.30 7.28
C LEU A 87 6.17 5.24 8.37
N ALA A 88 7.20 4.98 9.17
CA ALA A 88 7.13 3.99 10.27
C ALA A 88 6.10 4.39 11.32
N ARG A 89 6.06 5.68 11.69
CA ARG A 89 5.04 6.21 12.60
C ARG A 89 3.62 6.01 12.05
N PHE A 90 3.40 6.25 10.75
CA PHE A 90 2.10 6.05 10.12
C PHE A 90 1.74 4.57 9.97
N VAL A 91 2.71 3.70 9.70
CA VAL A 91 2.50 2.24 9.71
C VAL A 91 2.07 1.76 11.10
N GLN A 92 2.69 2.24 12.18
CA GLN A 92 2.24 1.92 13.55
C GLN A 92 0.80 2.36 13.82
N GLN A 93 0.42 3.54 13.36
CA GLN A 93 -0.95 4.04 13.53
C GLN A 93 -1.96 3.24 12.70
N ALA A 94 -1.63 2.95 11.43
CA ALA A 94 -2.45 2.11 10.56
C ALA A 94 -2.63 0.69 11.13
N ILE A 95 -1.58 0.09 11.71
CA ILE A 95 -1.68 -1.20 12.42
C ILE A 95 -2.68 -1.11 13.58
N LYS A 96 -2.61 -0.05 14.41
CA LYS A 96 -3.54 0.13 15.55
C LYS A 96 -4.98 0.25 15.06
N GLN A 97 -5.23 1.01 14.00
CA GLN A 97 -6.55 1.15 13.39
C GLN A 97 -7.05 -0.20 12.82
N ASP A 98 -6.19 -0.94 12.12
CA ASP A 98 -6.53 -2.26 11.57
C ASP A 98 -6.77 -3.31 12.68
N ILE A 99 -6.08 -3.25 13.82
CA ILE A 99 -6.37 -4.11 14.98
C ILE A 99 -7.77 -3.82 15.53
N GLN A 100 -8.14 -2.54 15.69
CA GLN A 100 -9.47 -2.17 16.17
C GLN A 100 -10.57 -2.68 15.24
N ARG A 101 -10.32 -2.66 13.92
CA ARG A 101 -11.29 -3.04 12.90
C ARG A 101 -11.36 -4.55 12.65
N TYR A 102 -10.22 -5.22 12.62
CA TYR A 102 -10.09 -6.61 12.16
C TYR A 102 -9.52 -7.57 13.22
N GLY A 103 -9.01 -7.09 14.35
CA GLY A 103 -8.37 -7.93 15.37
C GLY A 103 -9.28 -9.04 15.90
N ARG A 104 -10.58 -8.78 16.04
CA ARG A 104 -11.57 -9.78 16.50
C ARG A 104 -11.69 -10.99 15.56
N GLN A 105 -11.56 -10.78 14.25
CA GLN A 105 -11.63 -11.84 13.25
C GLN A 105 -10.25 -12.45 12.94
N TYR A 106 -9.17 -11.76 13.33
CA TYR A 106 -7.80 -12.17 13.08
C TYR A 106 -6.95 -12.08 14.37
N PRO A 107 -7.12 -13.02 15.32
CA PRO A 107 -6.48 -12.95 16.64
C PRO A 107 -4.96 -12.85 16.59
N GLN A 108 -4.30 -13.51 15.63
CA GLN A 108 -2.85 -13.45 15.47
C GLN A 108 -2.37 -12.02 15.17
N PHE A 109 -3.11 -11.29 14.34
CA PHE A 109 -2.79 -9.88 14.04
C PHE A 109 -3.04 -8.96 15.24
N GLN A 110 -3.96 -9.32 16.14
CA GLN A 110 -4.17 -8.58 17.39
C GLN A 110 -3.02 -8.83 18.40
N ILE A 111 -2.51 -10.05 18.48
CA ILE A 111 -1.48 -10.44 19.45
C ILE A 111 -0.08 -9.99 18.98
N SER A 112 0.25 -10.28 17.72
CA SER A 112 1.58 -10.05 17.13
C SER A 112 1.45 -9.43 15.73
N PRO A 113 0.99 -8.17 15.62
CA PRO A 113 0.77 -7.53 14.33
C PRO A 113 2.03 -7.45 13.48
N VAL A 114 3.19 -7.13 14.07
CA VAL A 114 4.46 -7.00 13.35
C VAL A 114 4.91 -8.34 12.79
N ASP A 115 4.71 -9.44 13.53
CA ASP A 115 5.06 -10.78 13.05
C ASP A 115 4.15 -11.23 11.90
N GLU A 116 2.86 -10.91 11.95
CA GLU A 116 1.96 -11.23 10.83
C GLU A 116 2.25 -10.33 9.61
N ILE A 117 2.66 -9.07 9.79
CA ILE A 117 3.17 -8.24 8.67
C ILE A 117 4.43 -8.86 8.05
N ARG A 118 5.36 -9.36 8.88
CA ARG A 118 6.57 -10.06 8.41
C ARG A 118 6.22 -11.35 7.67
N ALA A 119 5.32 -12.17 8.22
CA ALA A 119 4.83 -13.39 7.58
C ALA A 119 4.14 -13.08 6.24
N GLY A 120 3.35 -12.01 6.18
CA GLY A 120 2.76 -11.52 4.94
C GLY A 120 3.80 -11.11 3.89
N LEU A 121 4.93 -10.53 4.31
CA LEU A 121 6.01 -10.15 3.39
C LEU A 121 6.73 -11.38 2.83
N GLU A 122 6.98 -12.38 3.68
CA GLU A 122 7.58 -13.65 3.27
C GLU A 122 6.69 -14.41 2.29
N GLU A 123 5.39 -14.54 2.61
CA GLU A 123 4.41 -15.19 1.75
C GLU A 123 4.27 -14.49 0.39
N LEU A 124 4.28 -13.14 0.39
CA LEU A 124 4.20 -12.34 -0.83
C LEU A 124 5.36 -12.63 -1.80
N GLY A 125 6.56 -12.89 -1.27
CA GLY A 125 7.74 -13.21 -2.08
C GLY A 125 7.85 -14.66 -2.50
N ASN A 126 7.39 -15.58 -1.66
CA ASN A 126 7.60 -17.02 -1.86
C ASN A 126 6.48 -17.68 -2.69
N ASN A 127 5.27 -17.14 -2.64
CA ASN A 127 4.14 -17.72 -3.34
C ASN A 127 4.01 -17.16 -4.76
N PRO A 128 4.19 -17.99 -5.81
CA PRO A 128 4.15 -17.52 -7.20
C PRO A 128 2.79 -16.97 -7.64
N ILE A 129 1.72 -17.20 -6.87
CA ILE A 129 0.39 -16.66 -7.16
C ILE A 129 0.39 -15.14 -7.24
N TYR A 130 1.19 -14.45 -6.41
CA TYR A 130 1.22 -12.99 -6.39
C TYR A 130 1.90 -12.41 -7.63
N GLN A 131 2.95 -13.07 -8.12
CA GLN A 131 3.56 -12.72 -9.41
C GLN A 131 2.58 -12.92 -10.57
N GLN A 132 1.85 -14.04 -10.59
CA GLN A 132 0.84 -14.32 -11.62
C GLN A 132 -0.27 -13.25 -11.60
N ARG A 133 -0.75 -12.89 -10.41
CA ARG A 133 -1.74 -11.81 -10.23
C ARG A 133 -1.20 -10.47 -10.71
N TYR A 134 0.04 -10.14 -10.37
CA TYR A 134 0.66 -8.89 -10.81
C TYR A 134 0.73 -8.80 -12.34
N GLN A 135 1.15 -9.88 -13.00
CA GLN A 135 1.16 -9.97 -14.47
C GLN A 135 -0.24 -9.86 -15.07
N LYS A 136 -1.24 -10.48 -14.44
CA LYS A 136 -2.63 -10.49 -14.93
C LYS A 136 -3.36 -9.16 -14.73
N PHE A 137 -3.13 -8.47 -13.60
CA PHE A 137 -3.91 -7.29 -13.23
C PHE A 137 -3.14 -6.00 -13.40
N VAL A 138 -1.86 -5.94 -13.02
CA VAL A 138 -1.12 -4.68 -12.99
C VAL A 138 -0.59 -4.34 -14.38
N ILE A 139 0.12 -5.26 -15.03
CA ILE A 139 0.75 -5.01 -16.33
C ILE A 139 -0.23 -4.50 -17.41
N PRO A 140 -1.48 -5.02 -17.52
CA PRO A 140 -2.43 -4.52 -18.51
C PRO A 140 -3.01 -3.13 -18.19
N MET A 141 -2.98 -2.69 -16.93
CA MET A 141 -3.54 -1.41 -16.48
C MET A 141 -2.56 -0.23 -16.59
N VAL A 142 -1.30 -0.50 -16.91
CA VAL A 142 -0.23 0.50 -16.94
C VAL A 142 0.20 0.75 -18.38
N PHE A 143 0.41 2.03 -18.73
CA PHE A 143 0.97 2.43 -20.02
C PHE A 143 2.32 1.75 -20.26
N GLU A 144 2.62 1.43 -21.51
CA GLU A 144 3.80 0.65 -21.89
C GLU A 144 5.11 1.23 -21.32
N ASN A 145 5.28 2.55 -21.40
CA ASN A 145 6.45 3.27 -20.89
C ASN A 145 6.53 3.35 -19.35
N SER A 146 5.53 2.85 -18.64
CA SER A 146 5.46 2.85 -17.18
C SER A 146 5.37 1.45 -16.60
N ARG A 147 5.46 0.39 -17.43
CA ARG A 147 5.40 -1.00 -16.97
C ARG A 147 6.64 -1.33 -16.15
N VAL A 148 6.41 -1.71 -14.90
CA VAL A 148 7.46 -2.18 -13.99
C VAL A 148 7.34 -3.70 -13.84
N PRO A 149 8.40 -4.47 -14.15
CA PRO A 149 8.43 -5.92 -13.95
C PRO A 149 8.20 -6.28 -12.48
N TRP A 150 7.64 -7.48 -12.22
CA TRP A 150 7.40 -7.98 -10.87
C TRP A 150 8.63 -7.89 -9.98
N ALA A 151 9.80 -8.34 -10.46
CA ALA A 151 11.02 -8.37 -9.67
C ALA A 151 11.38 -6.98 -9.13
N GLU A 152 11.33 -5.96 -9.97
CA GLU A 152 11.64 -4.59 -9.60
C GLU A 152 10.60 -3.98 -8.64
N ALA A 153 9.31 -4.18 -8.92
CA ALA A 153 8.23 -3.69 -8.07
C ALA A 153 8.26 -4.36 -6.69
N TYR A 154 8.48 -5.68 -6.64
CA TYR A 154 8.57 -6.44 -5.42
C TYR A 154 9.84 -6.10 -4.63
N ASP A 155 11.01 -5.99 -5.26
CA ASP A 155 12.25 -5.62 -4.59
C ASP A 155 12.13 -4.24 -3.93
N CYS A 156 11.57 -3.26 -4.64
CA CYS A 156 11.28 -1.93 -4.09
C CYS A 156 10.31 -1.98 -2.90
N PHE A 157 9.21 -2.73 -3.03
CA PHE A 157 8.24 -2.92 -1.95
C PHE A 157 8.88 -3.61 -0.73
N ARG A 158 9.68 -4.66 -0.95
CA ARG A 158 10.38 -5.40 0.09
C ARG A 158 11.38 -4.53 0.83
N GLN A 159 12.18 -3.72 0.12
CA GLN A 159 13.10 -2.78 0.75
C GLN A 159 12.36 -1.76 1.62
N THR A 160 11.24 -1.22 1.11
CA THR A 160 10.40 -0.30 1.87
C THR A 160 9.87 -0.97 3.14
N ALA A 161 9.28 -2.16 3.03
CA ALA A 161 8.75 -2.91 4.18
C ALA A 161 9.83 -3.25 5.22
N LEU A 162 11.00 -3.73 4.79
CA LEU A 162 12.10 -4.05 5.71
C LEU A 162 12.62 -2.82 6.45
N SER A 163 12.82 -1.70 5.75
CA SER A 163 13.26 -0.45 6.39
C SER A 163 12.30 0.06 7.47
N ILE A 164 11.02 -0.29 7.36
CA ILE A 164 10.01 0.02 8.37
C ILE A 164 10.07 -1.00 9.50
N LEU A 165 10.07 -2.30 9.17
CA LEU A 165 10.11 -3.38 10.15
C LEU A 165 11.34 -3.32 11.06
N ASP A 166 12.49 -2.84 10.56
CA ASP A 166 13.69 -2.63 11.38
C ASP A 166 13.51 -1.56 12.46
N VAL A 167 12.56 -0.65 12.28
CA VAL A 167 12.20 0.43 13.23
C VAL A 167 11.03 0.02 14.13
N LEU A 168 10.24 -0.98 13.73
CA LEU A 168 9.13 -1.52 14.51
C LEU A 168 9.65 -2.62 15.45
N HIS A 169 9.96 -2.24 16.69
CA HIS A 169 10.25 -3.19 17.77
C HIS A 169 9.00 -3.95 18.22
#